data_AF-A0A5C4SAD7-F1
#
_entry.id   AF-A0A5C4SAD7-F1
#
_cell.length_a   1.000
_cell.length_b   1.000
_cell.length_c   1.000
_cell.angle_alpha   90.00
_cell.angle_beta   90.00
_cell.angle_gamma   90.00
#
_symmetry.space_group_name_H-M   'P 1'
#
loop_
_entity.id
_entity.type
_entity.pdbx_description
1 polymer ?
#
loop_
_entity_poly.entity_id
_entity_poly.type
_entity_poly.pdbx_seq_one_letter_code
_entity_poly.pdbx_strand_id
1 'polypeptide(L)' 'MATLNSINAQKTFAAGGVAHMLQVAREKFAQYRVYRETLNELNELSSRDLADLGLNRSMLKRVALEAAYGAN' A
#
# COMPACT_ATOMS: atom_id res chain seq x y z
N MET A 1 -40.16 25.57 -20.05
CA MET A 1 -39.38 24.89 -21.11
C MET A 1 -38.37 24.00 -20.44
N ALA A 2 -38.52 22.69 -20.62
CA ALA A 2 -37.60 21.70 -20.07
C ALA A 2 -36.38 21.59 -20.99
N THR A 3 -35.18 21.72 -20.43
CA THR A 3 -34.00 21.03 -20.96
C THR A 3 -33.20 20.48 -19.78
N LEU A 4 -33.44 19.20 -19.53
CA LEU A 4 -32.72 18.34 -18.60
C LEU A 4 -31.23 18.35 -18.96
N ASN A 5 -30.36 18.84 -18.07
CA ASN A 5 -28.91 18.65 -18.22
C ASN A 5 -28.51 17.30 -17.58
N SER A 6 -28.78 16.23 -18.32
CA SER A 6 -28.39 14.86 -17.95
C SER A 6 -27.51 14.27 -19.05
N ILE A 7 -26.29 14.78 -19.22
CA ILE A 7 -25.32 14.21 -20.16
C ILE A 7 -23.91 14.30 -19.57
N ASN A 8 -23.56 13.46 -18.60
CA ASN A 8 -22.19 12.92 -18.52
C ASN A 8 -21.99 11.68 -17.61
N ALA A 9 -22.99 10.82 -17.47
CA ALA A 9 -22.84 9.61 -16.64
C ALA A 9 -22.43 8.35 -17.43
N GLN A 10 -22.12 8.46 -18.72
CA GLN A 10 -22.08 7.29 -19.62
C GLN A 10 -20.85 7.17 -20.54
N LYS A 11 -19.77 7.94 -20.35
CA LYS A 11 -18.59 7.88 -21.27
C LYS A 11 -17.21 7.78 -20.61
N THR A 12 -17.09 7.14 -19.44
CA THR A 12 -15.79 6.99 -18.73
C THR A 12 -15.33 5.54 -18.52
N PHE A 13 -15.96 4.54 -19.14
CA PHE A 13 -15.68 3.14 -18.79
C PHE A 13 -14.44 2.53 -19.45
N ALA A 14 -13.94 3.04 -20.59
CA ALA A 14 -12.76 2.48 -21.28
C ALA A 14 -11.45 3.24 -21.00
N ALA A 15 -11.48 4.58 -21.01
CA ALA A 15 -10.30 5.41 -20.69
C ALA A 15 -10.08 5.57 -19.18
N GLY A 16 -11.15 5.54 -18.38
CA GLY A 16 -11.06 5.58 -16.92
C GLY A 16 -10.55 4.28 -16.32
N GLY A 17 -10.88 3.12 -16.92
CA GLY A 17 -10.50 1.81 -16.40
C GLY A 17 -8.98 1.58 -16.36
N VAL A 18 -8.28 1.81 -17.46
CA VAL A 18 -6.81 1.61 -17.52
C VAL A 18 -6.07 2.61 -16.63
N ALA A 19 -6.47 3.88 -16.64
CA ALA A 19 -5.90 4.89 -15.77
C ALA A 19 -6.10 4.56 -14.28
N HIS A 20 -7.29 4.10 -13.91
CA HIS A 20 -7.61 3.65 -12.55
C HIS A 20 -6.80 2.41 -12.15
N MET A 21 -6.67 1.41 -13.04
CA MET A 21 -5.83 0.23 -12.78
C MET A 21 -4.36 0.61 -12.55
N LEU A 22 -3.82 1.55 -13.33
CA LEU A 22 -2.46 2.05 -13.13
C LEU A 22 -2.30 2.77 -11.79
N GLN A 23 -3.28 3.57 -11.38
CA GLN A 23 -3.25 4.23 -10.06
C GLN A 23 -3.23 3.20 -8.93
N VAL A 24 -4.14 2.22 -8.95
CA VAL A 24 -4.17 1.14 -7.95
C VAL A 24 -2.87 0.32 -7.94
N ALA A 25 -2.31 0.02 -9.12
CA ALA A 25 -1.04 -0.69 -9.22
C ALA A 25 0.11 0.11 -8.61
N ARG A 26 0.16 1.43 -8.83
CA ARG A 26 1.16 2.32 -8.25
C ARG A 26 1.06 2.39 -6.73
N GLU A 27 -0.16 2.50 -6.19
CA GLU A 27 -0.38 2.48 -4.74
C GLU A 27 0.07 1.17 -4.10
N LYS A 28 -0.30 0.03 -4.70
CA LYS A 28 0.13 -1.29 -4.23
C LYS A 28 1.65 -1.45 -4.30
N PHE A 29 2.28 -0.94 -5.35
CA PHE A 29 3.73 -0.97 -5.49
C PHE A 29 4.43 -0.11 -4.43
N ALA A 30 3.88 1.08 -4.13
CA ALA A 30 4.41 1.93 -3.08
C ALA A 30 4.33 1.25 -1.70
N GLN A 31 3.19 0.63 -1.36
CA GLN A 31 3.04 -0.15 -0.12
C GLN A 31 4.02 -1.33 -0.08
N TYR A 32 4.14 -2.08 -1.18
CA TYR A 32 5.09 -3.20 -1.26
C TYR A 32 6.55 -2.76 -1.10
N ARG A 33 6.91 -1.58 -1.63
CA ARG A 33 8.23 -0.99 -1.44
C ARG A 33 8.49 -0.71 0.05
N VAL A 34 7.57 -0.05 0.73
CA VAL A 34 7.67 0.22 2.17
C VAL A 34 7.86 -1.09 2.95
N TYR A 35 7.03 -2.10 2.68
CA TYR A 35 7.16 -3.42 3.32
C TYR A 35 8.56 -4.02 3.15
N ARG A 36 9.09 -3.99 1.92
CA ARG A 36 10.41 -4.56 1.61
C ARG A 36 11.54 -3.79 2.28
N GLU A 37 11.46 -2.46 2.26
CA GLU A 37 12.43 -1.55 2.86
C GLU A 37 12.47 -1.76 4.39
N THR A 38 11.31 -1.66 5.06
CA THR A 38 11.19 -1.91 6.49
C THR A 38 11.65 -3.31 6.89
N LEU A 39 11.29 -4.34 6.11
CA LEU A 39 11.72 -5.71 6.40
C LEU A 39 13.24 -5.88 6.28
N ASN A 40 13.86 -5.25 5.28
CA ASN A 40 15.32 -5.31 5.11
C ASN A 40 16.02 -4.60 6.28
N GLU A 41 15.61 -3.37 6.61
CA GLU A 41 16.16 -2.62 7.75
C GLU A 41 16.03 -3.40 9.06
N LEU A 42 14.85 -3.95 9.34
CA LEU A 42 14.62 -4.79 10.52
C LEU A 42 15.48 -6.07 10.52
N ASN A 43 15.81 -6.62 9.34
CA ASN A 43 16.69 -7.78 9.25
C ASN A 43 18.17 -7.44 9.43
N GLU A 44 18.58 -6.23 9.07
CA GLU A 44 19.93 -5.74 9.28
C GLU A 44 20.24 -5.47 10.76
N LEU A 45 19.21 -5.18 11.57
CA LEU A 45 19.35 -5.06 13.03
C LEU A 45 19.86 -6.35 13.68
N SER A 46 20.67 -6.20 14.73
CA SER A 46 21.18 -7.33 15.49
C SER A 46 20.11 -7.91 16.42
N SER A 47 20.33 -9.14 16.91
CA SER A 47 19.40 -9.75 17.88
C SER A 47 19.30 -8.96 19.19
N ARG A 48 20.33 -8.18 19.56
CA ARG A 48 20.31 -7.31 20.73
C ARG A 48 19.44 -6.08 20.45
N ASP A 49 19.64 -5.40 19.31
CA ASP A 49 18.83 -4.22 18.97
C ASP A 49 17.35 -4.59 18.86
N LEU A 50 17.05 -5.76 18.28
CA LEU A 50 15.69 -6.29 18.25
C LEU A 50 15.15 -6.56 19.66
N ALA A 51 15.96 -7.13 20.56
CA ALA A 51 15.55 -7.37 21.94
C ALA A 51 15.32 -6.07 22.73
N ASP A 52 16.14 -5.05 22.50
CA ASP A 52 15.99 -3.73 23.12
C ASP A 52 14.68 -3.04 22.67
N LEU A 53 14.25 -3.30 21.44
CA LEU A 53 12.94 -2.89 20.91
C LEU A 53 11.78 -3.80 21.34
N GLY A 54 12.06 -4.91 22.05
CA GLY A 54 11.06 -5.92 22.42
C GLY A 54 10.53 -6.74 21.24
N LEU A 55 11.29 -6.84 20.14
CA LEU A 55 10.93 -7.55 18.92
C LEU A 55 11.68 -8.88 18.77
N ASN A 56 11.01 -9.85 18.14
CA ASN A 56 11.61 -11.11 17.73
C ASN A 56 11.69 -11.19 16.19
N ARG A 57 12.67 -11.94 15.66
CA ARG A 57 12.81 -12.25 14.22
C ARG A 57 11.50 -12.75 13.59
N SER A 58 10.71 -13.54 14.32
CA SER A 58 9.41 -14.03 13.85
C SER A 58 8.35 -12.92 13.68
N MET A 59 8.49 -11.81 14.41
CA MET A 59 7.56 -10.69 14.37
C MET A 59 7.87 -9.69 13.26
N LEU A 60 9.11 -9.65 12.73
CA LEU A 60 9.54 -8.62 11.78
C LEU A 60 8.65 -8.56 10.54
N LYS A 61 8.22 -9.73 10.03
CA LYS A 61 7.29 -9.80 8.90
C LYS A 61 5.95 -9.15 9.20
N ARG A 62 5.42 -9.36 10.41
CA ARG A 62 4.16 -8.75 10.86
C ARG A 62 4.30 -7.24 11.00
N VAL A 63 5.38 -6.78 11.64
CA VAL A 63 5.65 -5.34 11.85
C VAL A 63 5.86 -4.63 10.51
N ALA A 64 6.63 -5.19 9.59
CA ALA A 64 6.83 -4.60 8.26
C ALA A 64 5.51 -4.54 7.47
N LEU A 65 4.63 -5.53 7.63
CA LEU A 65 3.32 -5.55 6.99
C LEU A 65 2.40 -4.48 7.58
N GLU A 66 2.40 -4.33 8.90
CA GLU A 66 1.66 -3.28 9.61
C GLU A 66 2.16 -1.87 9.23
N ALA A 67 3.46 -1.68 9.07
CA ALA A 67 4.04 -0.41 8.61
C ALA A 67 3.62 -0.06 7.16
N ALA A 68 3.51 -1.06 6.29
CA ALA A 68 3.19 -0.86 4.87
C ALA A 68 1.68 -0.72 4.58
N TYR A 69 0.84 -1.46 5.29
CA TYR A 69 -0.59 -1.58 5.00
C TYR A 69 -1.48 -1.03 6.13
N GLY A 70 -0.92 -0.68 7.28
CA GLY A 70 -1.66 -0.32 8.49
C GLY A 70 -2.07 -1.54 9.32
N ALA A 71 -2.46 -1.29 10.57
CA ALA A 71 -3.14 -2.28 11.39
C ALA A 71 -4.59 -2.41 10.89
N ASN A 72 -5.02 -3.63 10.55
CA ASN A 72 -6.45 -3.94 10.32
C ASN A 72 -7.25 -3.77 11.60
#